data_AF-M2RBK3-F1
#
_entry.id   AF-M2RBK3-F1
#
_cell.length_a   1.000
_cell.length_b   1.000
_cell.length_c   1.000
_cell.angle_alpha   90.00
_cell.angle_beta   90.00
_cell.angle_gamma   90.00
#
_symmetry.space_group_name_H-M   'P 1'
#
loop_
_entity.id
_entity.type
_entity.pdbx_description
1 polymer ?
#
loop_
_entity_poly.entity_id
_entity_poly.type
_entity_poly.pdbx_seq_one_letter_code
_entity_poly.pdbx_strand_id
1 'polypeptide(L)'
;MAQSRYMLTQAIPFDAPTAWTSPLQDDAIPYHTRYYRRRRRPSMQEKAQGQQYLTPDEEKALVAYLLLMSELGQPVRIKYIPLLAFSLARRRTTTTTGKPIKPPGKNWARFFEKRNPRLKGRKVKAIDWKRHEQNIYTKVTHWFEVIRGVLQDPRVRPENVTGRSSVLRCLHAAQHTG
;
A
#
# COMPACT_ATOMS: atom_id res chain seq x y z
N MET A 1 15.33 -60.72 57.69
CA MET A 1 14.65 -59.42 57.94
C MET A 1 15.67 -58.33 57.65
N ALA A 2 15.50 -57.31 56.82
CA ALA A 2 14.39 -56.81 56.02
C ALA A 2 14.99 -56.18 54.74
N GLN A 3 14.18 -56.11 53.69
CA GLN A 3 14.54 -55.62 52.35
C GLN A 3 14.90 -54.13 52.36
N SER A 4 16.01 -53.75 51.71
CA SER A 4 16.27 -52.36 51.33
C SER A 4 16.13 -52.25 49.82
N ARG A 5 15.01 -51.65 49.41
CA ARG A 5 14.55 -51.48 48.04
C ARG A 5 15.34 -50.32 47.41
N TYR A 6 16.06 -50.61 46.35
CA TYR A 6 16.66 -49.61 45.46
C TYR A 6 15.58 -48.66 44.95
N MET A 7 15.71 -47.36 45.21
CA MET A 7 14.94 -46.32 44.54
C MET A 7 15.88 -45.60 43.59
N LEU A 8 15.79 -45.96 42.30
CA LEU A 8 16.39 -45.21 41.20
C LEU A 8 15.65 -43.88 41.09
N THR A 9 16.13 -42.87 41.80
CA THR A 9 15.70 -41.49 41.57
C THR A 9 16.40 -41.01 40.31
N GLN A 10 15.81 -41.24 39.14
CA GLN A 10 16.22 -40.51 37.94
C GLN A 10 15.89 -39.03 38.18
N ALA A 11 16.91 -38.18 38.22
CA ALA A 11 16.71 -36.75 38.15
C ALA A 11 16.14 -36.43 36.76
N ILE A 12 14.87 -36.05 36.71
CA ILE A 12 14.30 -35.41 35.52
C ILE A 12 15.06 -34.07 35.37
N PRO A 13 15.78 -33.81 34.26
CA PRO A 13 16.28 -32.47 34.03
C PRO A 13 15.08 -31.55 33.91
N PHE A 14 14.96 -30.61 34.85
CA PHE A 14 14.03 -29.51 34.72
C PHE A 14 14.53 -28.64 33.57
N ASP A 15 14.05 -28.91 32.35
CA ASP A 15 14.15 -27.98 31.25
C ASP A 15 13.36 -26.73 31.63
N ALA A 16 14.09 -25.73 32.11
CA ALA A 16 13.53 -24.43 32.45
C ALA A 16 12.80 -23.88 31.21
N PRO A 17 11.50 -23.54 31.31
CA PRO A 17 10.83 -22.87 30.20
C PRO A 17 11.55 -21.54 29.97
N THR A 18 12.00 -21.37 28.73
CA THR A 18 12.62 -20.17 28.17
C THR A 18 12.06 -18.88 28.80
N ALA A 19 12.92 -18.20 29.57
CA ALA A 19 12.80 -16.82 30.01
C ALA A 19 11.48 -16.41 30.70
N TRP A 20 11.26 -16.88 31.93
CA TRP A 20 10.45 -16.14 32.89
C TRP A 20 11.26 -14.94 33.39
N THR A 21 11.05 -13.76 32.81
CA THR A 21 11.46 -12.51 33.46
C THR A 21 10.89 -12.48 34.88
N SER A 22 11.76 -12.36 35.87
CA SER A 22 11.39 -12.36 37.29
C SER A 22 10.47 -11.17 37.61
N PRO A 23 9.46 -11.28 38.48
CA PRO A 23 8.62 -10.16 38.92
C PRO A 23 9.45 -8.94 39.39
N LEU A 24 10.62 -9.20 39.97
CA LEU A 24 11.59 -8.20 40.42
C LEU A 24 12.16 -7.33 39.28
N GLN A 25 12.23 -7.83 38.06
CA GLN A 25 12.67 -7.06 36.89
C GLN A 25 11.55 -6.19 36.29
N ASP A 26 10.29 -6.55 36.54
CA ASP A 26 9.14 -5.77 36.09
C ASP A 26 8.93 -4.52 36.97
N ASP A 27 9.28 -4.59 38.26
CA ASP A 27 9.18 -3.45 39.19
C ASP A 27 10.25 -2.37 38.98
N ALA A 28 11.38 -2.73 38.38
CA ALA A 28 12.41 -1.79 37.94
C ALA A 28 11.96 -0.93 36.73
N ILE A 29 10.92 -1.36 36.01
CA ILE A 29 10.39 -0.64 34.86
C ILE A 29 9.37 0.41 35.35
N PRO A 30 9.57 1.70 35.04
CA PRO A 30 8.65 2.76 35.41
C PRO A 30 7.20 2.41 35.06
N TYR A 31 6.28 2.68 35.99
CA TYR A 31 4.85 2.33 35.89
C TYR A 31 4.24 2.64 34.51
N HIS A 32 4.56 3.81 33.94
CA HIS A 32 4.03 4.23 32.65
C HIS A 32 4.43 3.29 31.50
N THR A 33 5.65 2.76 31.51
CA THR A 33 6.15 1.83 30.48
C THR A 33 5.41 0.49 30.57
N ARG A 34 5.19 -0.04 31.79
CA ARG A 34 4.36 -1.23 32.03
C ARG A 34 2.91 -1.02 31.57
N TYR A 35 2.32 0.13 31.91
CA TYR A 35 0.96 0.51 31.53
C TYR A 35 0.75 0.49 30.01
N TYR A 36 1.67 1.09 29.23
CA TYR A 36 1.55 1.09 27.77
C TYR A 36 1.83 -0.27 27.11
N ARG A 37 2.72 -1.09 27.70
CA ARG A 37 2.98 -2.47 27.24
C ARG A 37 1.76 -3.38 27.45
N ARG A 38 1.16 -3.37 28.64
CA ARG A 38 -0.05 -4.16 28.95
C ARG A 38 -1.23 -3.78 28.07
N ARG A 39 -1.32 -2.52 27.65
CA ARG A 39 -2.36 -2.01 26.73
C ARG A 39 -2.04 -2.19 25.23
N ARG A 40 -1.01 -2.99 24.89
CA ARG A 40 -0.57 -3.26 23.51
C ARG A 40 -0.55 -2.01 22.63
N ARG A 41 0.19 -0.99 23.08
CA ARG A 41 0.40 0.22 22.28
C ARG A 41 0.88 -0.20 20.88
N PRO A 42 0.20 0.23 19.81
CA PRO A 42 0.64 -0.07 18.46
C PRO A 42 2.08 0.38 18.27
N SER A 43 2.86 -0.40 17.52
CA SER A 43 4.22 -0.01 17.18
C SER A 43 4.21 1.36 16.49
N MET A 44 5.31 2.10 16.55
CA MET A 44 5.41 3.40 15.87
C MET A 44 5.07 3.29 14.37
N GLN A 45 5.41 2.15 13.76
CA GLN A 45 5.12 1.87 12.35
C GLN A 45 3.63 1.62 12.10
N GLU A 46 2.96 0.82 12.94
CA GLU A 46 1.51 0.59 12.84
C GLU A 46 0.72 1.88 13.04
N LYS A 47 1.12 2.69 14.02
CA LYS A 47 0.51 4.01 14.24
C LYS A 47 0.72 4.92 13.03
N ALA A 48 1.92 4.92 12.44
CA ALA A 48 2.21 5.71 11.24
C ALA A 48 1.40 5.23 10.04
N GLN A 49 1.21 3.92 9.85
CA GLN A 49 0.37 3.34 8.81
C GLN A 49 -1.10 3.73 8.97
N GLY A 50 -1.64 3.65 10.19
CA GLY A 50 -3.03 4.07 10.49
C GLY A 50 -3.28 5.57 10.32
N GLN A 51 -2.23 6.39 10.36
CA GLN A 51 -2.31 7.84 10.13
C GLN A 51 -2.10 8.25 8.67
N GLN A 52 -1.90 7.29 7.75
CA GLN A 52 -1.75 7.59 6.34
C GLN A 52 -3.06 8.09 5.72
N TYR A 53 -2.92 8.91 4.69
CA TYR A 53 -4.06 9.48 3.96
C TYR A 53 -4.81 8.41 3.15
N LEU A 54 -4.05 7.51 2.51
CA LEU A 54 -4.54 6.36 1.77
C LEU A 54 -4.37 5.09 2.61
N THR A 55 -5.25 4.10 2.40
CA THR A 55 -5.00 2.75 2.94
C THR A 55 -3.83 2.10 2.19
N PRO A 56 -3.15 1.09 2.79
CA PRO A 56 -2.06 0.39 2.11
C PRO A 56 -2.47 -0.19 0.74
N ASP A 57 -3.70 -0.67 0.60
CA ASP A 57 -4.23 -1.21 -0.66
C ASP A 57 -4.46 -0.12 -1.71
N GLU A 58 -5.01 1.03 -1.31
CA GLU A 58 -5.18 2.19 -2.18
C GLU A 58 -3.83 2.74 -2.65
N GLU A 59 -2.85 2.81 -1.74
CA GLU A 59 -1.50 3.23 -2.04
C GLU A 59 -0.84 2.29 -3.05
N LYS A 60 -0.98 0.96 -2.85
CA LYS A 60 -0.49 -0.06 -3.79
C LYS A 60 -1.13 0.06 -5.17
N ALA A 61 -2.45 0.29 -5.23
CA ALA A 61 -3.17 0.48 -6.48
C ALA A 61 -2.71 1.74 -7.22
N LEU A 62 -2.50 2.85 -6.50
CA LEU A 62 -1.98 4.09 -7.07
C LEU A 62 -0.56 3.91 -7.63
N VAL A 63 0.31 3.19 -6.91
CA VAL A 63 1.66 2.86 -7.39
C VAL A 63 1.61 2.02 -8.66
N ALA A 64 0.77 0.98 -8.71
CA ALA A 64 0.60 0.15 -9.89
C ALA A 64 0.12 0.96 -11.10
N TYR A 65 -0.85 1.86 -10.90
CA TYR A 65 -1.31 2.78 -11.94
C TYR A 65 -0.18 3.69 -12.44
N LEU A 66 0.63 4.26 -11.56
CA LEU A 66 1.74 5.14 -11.96
C LEU A 66 2.83 4.39 -12.75
N LEU A 67 3.11 3.14 -12.38
CA LEU A 67 4.03 2.28 -13.12
C LEU A 67 3.50 1.95 -14.51
N LEU A 68 2.22 1.54 -14.60
CA LEU A 68 1.55 1.29 -15.87
C LEU A 68 1.61 2.52 -16.79
N MET A 69 1.27 3.69 -16.27
CA MET A 69 1.35 4.94 -17.04
C MET A 69 2.78 5.24 -17.53
N SER A 70 3.80 4.86 -16.75
CA SER A 70 5.20 4.98 -17.16
C SER A 70 5.58 4.01 -18.28
N GLU A 71 5.12 2.76 -18.20
CA GLU A 71 5.33 1.73 -19.24
C GLU A 71 4.64 2.10 -20.55
N LEU A 72 3.45 2.70 -20.47
CA LEU A 72 2.71 3.25 -21.62
C LEU A 72 3.35 4.52 -22.21
N GLY A 73 4.48 4.98 -21.68
CA GLY A 73 5.19 6.17 -22.16
C GLY A 73 4.54 7.49 -21.77
N GLN A 74 3.56 7.47 -20.85
CA GLN A 74 2.82 8.63 -20.39
C GLN A 74 2.99 8.85 -18.86
N PRO A 75 4.22 9.16 -18.40
CA PRO A 75 4.46 9.34 -16.98
C PRO A 75 3.64 10.51 -16.40
N VAL A 76 2.97 10.25 -15.28
CA VAL A 76 2.14 11.25 -14.58
C VAL A 76 3.05 12.29 -13.90
N ARG A 77 2.75 13.58 -14.11
CA ARG A 77 3.49 14.66 -13.44
C ARG A 77 3.19 14.67 -11.95
N ILE A 78 4.21 14.92 -11.12
CA ILE A 78 4.12 14.91 -9.64
C ILE A 78 2.98 15.79 -9.08
N LYS A 79 2.67 16.91 -9.76
CA LYS A 79 1.60 17.83 -9.37
C LYS A 79 0.19 17.22 -9.40
N TYR A 80 -0.02 16.18 -10.21
CA TYR A 80 -1.32 15.51 -10.33
C TYR A 80 -1.48 14.35 -9.35
N ILE A 81 -0.40 13.86 -8.73
CA ILE A 81 -0.46 12.72 -7.80
C ILE A 81 -1.32 13.03 -6.57
N PRO A 82 -1.22 14.21 -5.91
CA PRO A 82 -2.15 14.57 -4.83
C PRO A 82 -3.61 14.59 -5.27
N LEU A 83 -3.91 15.00 -6.51
CA LEU A 83 -5.27 15.02 -7.03
C LEU A 83 -5.83 13.61 -7.23
N LEU A 84 -5.00 12.68 -7.73
CA LEU A 84 -5.37 11.27 -7.84
C LEU A 84 -5.63 10.66 -6.47
N ALA A 85 -4.73 10.88 -5.51
CA ALA A 85 -4.92 10.43 -4.12
C ALA A 85 -6.19 11.03 -3.49
N PHE A 86 -6.47 12.30 -3.74
CA PHE A 86 -7.71 12.95 -3.30
C PHE A 86 -8.94 12.28 -3.90
N SER A 87 -8.91 11.95 -5.20
CA SER A 87 -10.02 11.29 -5.88
C SER A 87 -10.31 9.90 -5.32
N LEU A 88 -9.26 9.11 -4.99
CA LEU A 88 -9.39 7.80 -4.36
C LEU A 88 -9.99 7.92 -2.97
N ALA A 89 -9.43 8.80 -2.14
CA ALA A 89 -9.92 9.03 -0.79
C ALA A 89 -11.39 9.49 -0.80
N ARG A 90 -11.75 10.42 -1.70
CA ARG A 90 -13.12 10.93 -1.84
C ARG A 90 -14.11 9.79 -2.13
N ARG A 91 -13.78 8.88 -3.07
CA ARG A 91 -14.60 7.71 -3.39
C ARG A 91 -14.83 6.84 -2.16
N ARG A 92 -13.78 6.55 -1.39
CA ARG A 92 -13.88 5.81 -0.12
C ARG A 92 -14.84 6.49 0.86
N THR A 93 -14.73 7.79 1.08
CA THR A 93 -15.62 8.46 2.06
C THR A 93 -17.07 8.53 1.63
N THR A 94 -17.36 8.67 0.33
CA THR A 94 -18.74 8.60 -0.15
C THR A 94 -19.35 7.24 0.18
N THR A 95 -18.57 6.16 0.10
CA THR A 95 -19.01 4.80 0.44
C THR A 95 -19.10 4.54 1.95
N THR A 96 -18.16 5.04 2.76
CA THR A 96 -18.04 4.62 4.17
C THR A 96 -18.63 5.58 5.19
N THR A 97 -18.55 6.90 4.99
CA THR A 97 -18.74 7.85 6.12
C THR A 97 -19.49 9.14 5.75
N GLY A 98 -19.68 9.44 4.46
CA GLY A 98 -20.36 10.65 3.98
C GLY A 98 -19.67 11.99 4.30
N LYS A 99 -18.54 11.98 5.02
CA LYS A 99 -17.83 13.19 5.45
C LYS A 99 -16.87 13.72 4.38
N PRO A 100 -16.80 15.04 4.18
CA PRO A 100 -15.85 15.64 3.24
C PRO A 100 -14.40 15.45 3.72
N ILE A 101 -13.52 15.04 2.82
CA ILE A 101 -12.07 14.91 3.09
C ILE A 101 -11.34 16.17 2.64
N LYS A 102 -10.29 16.54 3.37
CA LYS A 102 -9.37 17.61 3.00
C LYS A 102 -8.36 17.12 1.94
N PRO A 103 -7.98 17.95 0.96
CA PRO A 103 -6.97 17.57 -0.01
C PRO A 103 -5.61 17.24 0.67
N PRO A 104 -4.79 16.37 0.06
CA PRO A 104 -3.46 16.09 0.58
C PRO A 104 -2.60 17.36 0.66
N GLY A 105 -1.81 17.48 1.72
CA GLY A 105 -0.93 18.63 1.92
C GLY A 105 0.19 18.74 0.88
N LYS A 106 0.80 19.93 0.75
CA LYS A 106 1.85 20.26 -0.23
C LYS A 106 3.00 19.26 -0.29
N ASN A 107 3.44 18.75 0.87
CA ASN A 107 4.57 17.83 0.97
C ASN A 107 4.18 16.35 0.80
N TRP A 108 2.89 16.04 0.68
CA TRP A 108 2.39 14.66 0.66
C TRP A 108 2.98 13.85 -0.50
N ALA A 109 3.03 14.41 -1.71
CA ALA A 109 3.61 13.73 -2.86
C ALA A 109 5.09 13.38 -2.66
N ARG A 110 5.86 14.25 -1.98
CA ARG A 110 7.27 14.00 -1.66
C ARG A 110 7.43 12.88 -0.63
N PHE A 111 6.54 12.80 0.36
CA PHE A 111 6.53 11.68 1.32
C PHE A 111 6.04 10.38 0.68
N PHE A 112 5.09 10.44 -0.24
CA PHE A 112 4.65 9.29 -1.03
C PHE A 112 5.78 8.71 -1.88
N GLU A 113 6.57 9.54 -2.57
CA GLU A 113 7.75 9.10 -3.31
C GLU A 113 8.78 8.43 -2.39
N LYS A 114 9.07 9.02 -1.21
CA LYS A 114 9.99 8.42 -0.23
C LYS A 114 9.55 7.03 0.26
N ARG A 115 8.24 6.81 0.40
CA ARG A 115 7.67 5.52 0.84
C ARG A 115 7.70 4.46 -0.27
N ASN A 116 7.79 4.88 -1.53
CA ASN A 116 7.72 3.99 -2.69
C ASN A 116 8.96 4.17 -3.57
N PRO A 117 10.13 3.60 -3.20
CA PRO A 117 11.38 3.77 -3.95
C PRO A 117 11.34 3.26 -5.40
N ARG A 118 10.34 2.42 -5.73
CA ARG A 118 10.07 1.96 -7.10
C ARG A 118 9.62 3.10 -8.01
N LEU A 119 8.97 4.12 -7.46
CA LEU A 119 8.59 5.34 -8.16
C LEU A 119 9.77 6.31 -8.09
N LYS A 120 10.51 6.44 -9.18
CA LYS A 120 11.55 7.47 -9.30
C LYS A 120 11.03 8.62 -10.14
N GLY A 121 10.95 9.81 -9.56
CA GLY A 121 10.70 11.03 -10.32
C GLY A 121 11.78 11.21 -11.39
N ARG A 122 11.37 11.23 -12.67
CA ARG A 122 12.26 11.54 -13.79
C ARG A 122 12.03 12.99 -14.22
N LYS A 123 13.12 13.76 -14.35
CA LYS A 123 13.09 15.03 -15.10
C LYS A 123 13.11 14.72 -16.59
N VAL A 124 12.08 15.14 -17.31
CA VAL A 124 12.03 15.02 -18.77
C VAL A 124 13.06 15.98 -19.37
N LYS A 125 14.02 15.44 -20.12
CA LYS A 125 14.92 16.20 -20.98
C LYS A 125 14.37 16.16 -22.41
N ALA A 126 14.65 17.20 -23.20
CA ALA A 126 14.35 17.17 -24.63
C ALA A 126 15.00 15.93 -25.25
N ILE A 127 14.25 15.25 -26.12
CA ILE A 127 14.74 14.07 -26.84
C ILE A 127 15.56 14.60 -28.02
N ASP A 128 16.80 14.12 -28.15
CA ASP A 128 17.63 14.37 -29.32
C ASP A 128 17.00 13.74 -30.57
N TRP A 129 16.83 14.53 -31.63
CA TRP A 129 16.19 14.16 -32.90
C TRP A 129 16.74 12.85 -33.48
N LYS A 130 18.05 12.61 -33.34
CA LYS A 130 18.73 11.41 -33.87
C LYS A 130 18.26 10.09 -33.23
N ARG A 131 17.55 10.14 -32.09
CA ARG A 131 17.08 8.94 -31.36
C ARG A 131 15.71 8.44 -31.82
N HIS A 132 15.03 9.16 -32.70
CA HIS A 132 13.62 8.92 -33.05
C HIS A 132 13.46 7.62 -33.86
N GLU A 133 14.10 7.47 -35.01
CA GLU A 133 13.84 6.35 -35.94
C GLU A 133 14.13 4.97 -35.35
N GLN A 134 15.24 4.81 -34.61
CA GLN A 134 15.69 3.50 -34.13
C GLN A 134 14.88 2.93 -32.96
N ASN A 135 14.09 3.75 -32.25
CA ASN A 135 13.40 3.34 -31.02
C ASN A 135 11.88 3.32 -31.12
N ILE A 136 11.29 3.73 -32.24
CA ILE A 136 9.81 3.78 -32.38
C ILE A 136 9.24 2.37 -32.42
N TYR A 137 9.77 1.50 -33.27
CA TYR A 137 9.19 0.16 -33.47
C TYR A 137 9.13 -0.63 -32.15
N THR A 138 10.25 -0.76 -31.45
CA THR A 138 10.32 -1.48 -30.17
C THR A 138 9.40 -0.88 -29.11
N LYS A 139 9.27 0.45 -29.05
CA LYS A 139 8.36 1.11 -28.11
C LYS A 139 6.90 0.88 -28.44
N VAL A 140 6.54 0.92 -29.73
CA VAL A 140 5.17 0.68 -30.20
C VAL A 140 4.78 -0.77 -29.93
N THR A 141 5.65 -1.74 -30.24
CA THR A 141 5.40 -3.16 -29.94
C THR A 141 5.24 -3.39 -28.45
N HIS A 142 6.15 -2.86 -27.62
CA HIS A 142 6.04 -2.96 -26.17
C HIS A 142 4.76 -2.32 -25.62
N TRP A 143 4.36 -1.16 -26.15
CA TRP A 143 3.10 -0.52 -25.78
C TRP A 143 1.88 -1.42 -26.06
N PHE A 144 1.85 -2.10 -27.22
CA PHE A 144 0.79 -3.05 -27.53
C PHE A 144 0.79 -4.27 -26.61
N GLU A 145 1.96 -4.77 -26.20
CA GLU A 145 2.07 -5.86 -25.23
C GLU A 145 1.49 -5.47 -23.87
N VAL A 146 1.86 -4.29 -23.37
CA VAL A 146 1.37 -3.76 -22.09
C VAL A 146 -0.15 -3.56 -22.12
N ILE A 147 -0.68 -2.93 -23.16
CA ILE A 147 -2.13 -2.70 -23.29
C ILE A 147 -2.91 -4.00 -23.45
N ARG A 148 -2.38 -4.97 -24.20
CA ARG A 148 -3.01 -6.28 -24.32
C ARG A 148 -3.24 -6.90 -22.94
N GLY A 149 -2.25 -6.82 -22.05
CA GLY A 149 -2.40 -7.31 -20.67
C GLY A 149 -3.49 -6.57 -19.90
N VAL A 150 -3.58 -5.24 -20.04
CA VAL A 150 -4.64 -4.44 -19.38
C VAL A 150 -6.04 -4.80 -19.90
N LEU A 151 -6.18 -5.02 -21.21
CA LEU A 151 -7.47 -5.35 -21.83
C LEU A 151 -7.95 -6.77 -21.51
N GLN A 152 -7.05 -7.66 -21.10
CA GLN A 152 -7.40 -9.02 -20.66
C GLN A 152 -7.89 -9.07 -19.21
N ASP A 153 -7.76 -7.98 -18.43
CA ASP A 153 -8.27 -7.93 -17.06
C ASP A 153 -9.81 -7.98 -17.06
N PRO A 154 -10.44 -8.97 -16.41
CA PRO A 154 -11.90 -9.09 -16.32
C PRO A 154 -12.61 -7.87 -15.72
N ARG A 155 -11.87 -7.02 -14.99
CA ARG A 155 -12.37 -5.78 -14.39
C ARG A 155 -12.49 -4.64 -15.41
N VAL A 156 -11.77 -4.73 -16.52
CA VAL A 156 -11.83 -3.77 -17.62
C VAL A 156 -12.99 -4.16 -18.53
N ARG A 157 -14.13 -3.52 -18.31
CA ARG A 157 -15.31 -3.78 -19.13
C ARG A 157 -15.11 -3.24 -20.56
N PRO A 158 -15.60 -3.94 -21.60
CA PRO A 158 -15.42 -3.54 -23.00
C PRO A 158 -16.04 -2.18 -23.32
N GLU A 159 -17.06 -1.74 -22.58
CA GLU A 159 -17.71 -0.43 -22.72
C GLU A 159 -16.78 0.73 -22.32
N ASN A 160 -15.70 0.47 -21.57
CA ASN A 160 -14.71 1.48 -21.20
C ASN A 160 -13.60 1.65 -22.27
N VAL A 161 -13.46 0.69 -23.20
CA VAL A 161 -12.40 0.66 -24.21
C VAL A 161 -12.74 1.53 -25.42
N THR A 162 -14.04 1.77 -25.68
CA THR A 162 -14.51 2.66 -26.75
C THR A 162 -15.37 3.78 -26.17
N GLY A 163 -14.93 5.03 -26.30
CA GLY A 163 -15.53 6.15 -25.58
C GLY A 163 -15.69 7.44 -26.37
N ARG A 164 -16.52 7.46 -27.44
CA ARG A 164 -17.41 8.62 -27.65
C ARG A 164 -18.66 8.33 -26.81
N SER A 165 -18.84 9.04 -25.69
CA SER A 165 -19.99 8.97 -24.78
C SER A 165 -19.94 7.88 -23.68
N SER A 166 -18.98 7.96 -22.75
CA SER A 166 -19.01 7.21 -21.47
C SER A 166 -19.35 8.08 -20.26
N VAL A 167 -19.14 9.40 -20.32
CA VAL A 167 -19.34 10.28 -19.15
C VAL A 167 -20.83 10.45 -18.78
N LEU A 168 -21.73 10.46 -19.77
CA LEU A 168 -23.18 10.63 -19.55
C LEU A 168 -23.92 9.32 -19.21
N ARG A 169 -23.42 8.16 -19.65
CA ARG A 169 -24.08 6.87 -19.36
C ARG A 169 -23.78 6.33 -17.95
N CYS A 170 -22.59 6.58 -17.42
CA CYS A 170 -22.27 6.19 -16.04
C CYS A 170 -23.10 6.96 -14.99
N LEU A 171 -23.52 8.20 -15.29
CA LEU A 171 -24.41 8.98 -14.42
C LEU A 171 -25.87 8.51 -14.49
N HIS A 172 -26.35 8.10 -15.67
CA HIS A 172 -27.72 7.62 -15.85
C HIS A 172 -27.95 6.20 -15.28
N ALA A 173 -26.92 5.33 -15.34
CA ALA A 173 -27.02 3.97 -14.80
C ALA A 173 -27.05 3.93 -13.25
N ALA A 174 -26.58 4.98 -12.58
CA ALA A 174 -26.55 5.07 -11.12
C ALA A 174 -27.87 5.60 -10.50
N GLN A 175 -28.84 6.03 -11.30
CA GLN A 175 -30.09 6.64 -10.82
C GLN A 175 -31.32 5.71 -10.86
N HIS A 176 -31.21 4.51 -11.44
CA HIS A 176 -32.35 3.59 -11.62
C HIS A 176 -32.13 2.19 -11.02
N THR A 177 -31.26 2.07 -10.02
CA THR A 177 -31.23 0.89 -9.15
C THR A 177 -31.74 1.29 -7.76
N GLY A 178 -33.07 1.38 -7.68
CA GLY A 178 -33.90 1.54 -6.50
C GLY A 178 -35.29 1.05 -6.85
#